data_AF-A0AAW6YGG6-F1
#
_entry.id   AF-A0AAW6YGG6-F1
#
_cell.length_a   1.000
_cell.length_b   1.000
_cell.length_c   1.000
_cell.angle_alpha   90.00
_cell.angle_beta   90.00
_cell.angle_gamma   90.00
#
_symmetry.space_group_name_H-M   'P 1'
#
loop_
_entity.id
_entity.type
_entity.pdbx_description
1 polymer ?
#
loop_
_entity_poly.entity_id
_entity_poly.type
_entity_poly.pdbx_seq_one_letter_code
_entity_poly.pdbx_strand_id
1 'polypeptide(L)' 'MPLFLEPIFHEKIWGGDKLESFGYHLPDKPIGECWCISAHSNGKSKI' A
#
# COMPACT_ATOMS: atom_id res chain seq x y z
N MET A 1 -19.88 -13.24 1.65
CA MET A 1 -18.59 -13.27 2.36
C MET A 1 -17.85 -11.98 2.02
N PRO A 2 -17.31 -11.23 3.00
CA PRO A 2 -16.53 -10.02 2.71
C PRO A 2 -15.25 -10.38 1.97
N LEU A 3 -14.84 -9.52 1.02
CA LEU A 3 -13.59 -9.66 0.29
C LEU A 3 -12.58 -8.67 0.84
N PHE A 4 -11.46 -9.18 1.33
CA PHE A 4 -10.32 -8.36 1.75
C PHE A 4 -9.26 -8.37 0.66
N LEU A 5 -8.51 -7.27 0.57
CA LEU A 5 -7.51 -7.07 -0.46
C LEU A 5 -6.15 -6.79 0.15
N GLU A 6 -5.11 -7.34 -0.47
CA GLU A 6 -3.72 -7.01 -0.18
C GLU A 6 -3.42 -5.59 -0.67
N PRO A 7 -2.90 -4.70 0.19
CA PRO A 7 -2.48 -3.36 -0.21
C PRO A 7 -1.20 -3.40 -1.05
N ILE A 8 -1.05 -2.45 -1.97
CA ILE A 8 0.18 -2.25 -2.73
C ILE A 8 0.84 -0.95 -2.27
N PHE A 9 2.11 -1.01 -1.91
CA PHE A 9 2.89 0.14 -1.47
C PHE A 9 3.76 0.70 -2.59
N HIS A 10 3.77 2.02 -2.73
CA HIS A 10 4.61 2.72 -3.69
C HIS A 10 5.58 3.68 -3.00
N GLU A 11 6.85 3.53 -3.35
CA GLU A 11 7.93 4.43 -2.93
C GLU A 11 7.75 5.81 -3.57
N LYS A 12 7.93 6.88 -2.77
CA LYS A 12 7.86 8.27 -3.23
C LYS A 12 8.90 9.10 -2.50
N ILE A 13 9.43 10.15 -3.15
CA ILE A 13 10.41 11.07 -2.53
C ILE A 13 9.88 11.80 -1.29
N TRP A 14 8.55 11.95 -1.20
CA TRP A 14 7.84 12.55 -0.08
C TRP A 14 7.24 11.49 0.86
N GLY A 15 7.56 10.21 0.63
CA GLY A 15 7.12 9.09 1.45
C GLY A 15 7.86 8.98 2.77
N GLY A 16 7.40 8.07 3.62
CA GLY A 16 7.96 7.80 4.94
C GLY A 16 7.34 6.54 5.55
N ASP A 17 7.30 6.50 6.88
CA ASP A 17 6.81 5.37 7.68
C ASP A 17 5.40 5.58 8.23
N LYS A 18 4.77 6.74 7.98
CA LYS A 18 3.50 7.12 8.63
C LYS A 18 2.38 6.09 8.42
N LEU A 19 2.44 5.32 7.33
CA LEU A 19 1.48 4.24 7.06
C LEU A 19 1.53 3.10 8.10
N GLU A 20 2.62 2.93 8.83
CA GLU A 20 2.72 1.97 9.95
C GLU A 20 1.71 2.29 11.06
N SER A 21 1.32 3.56 11.23
CA SER A 21 0.30 3.95 12.21
C SER A 21 -1.09 3.38 11.92
N PHE A 22 -1.33 2.90 10.70
CA PHE A 22 -2.54 2.16 10.31
C PHE A 22 -2.39 0.63 10.48
N GLY A 23 -1.28 0.16 11.05
CA GLY A 23 -0.99 -1.26 11.28
C GLY A 23 -0.34 -1.99 10.10
N TYR A 24 0.14 -1.26 9.09
CA TYR A 24 0.87 -1.85 7.97
C TYR A 24 2.32 -2.16 8.35
N HIS A 25 2.83 -3.28 7.86
CA HIS A 25 4.27 -3.57 7.89
C HIS A 25 4.86 -3.08 6.57
N LEU A 26 5.69 -2.03 6.64
CA LEU A 26 6.28 -1.43 5.45
C LEU A 26 7.68 -2.01 5.17
N PRO A 27 8.10 -2.05 3.90
CA PRO A 27 9.51 -2.26 3.57
C PRO A 27 10.36 -1.07 4.02
N ASP A 28 11.67 -1.27 4.18
CA ASP A 28 12.65 -0.23 4.57
C ASP A 28 12.92 0.78 3.42
N LYS A 29 11.87 1.53 3.07
CA LYS A 29 11.80 2.49 1.97
C LYS A 29 10.81 3.61 2.31
N PRO A 30 10.98 4.83 1.79
CA PRO A 30 10.00 5.90 1.98
C PRO A 30 8.72 5.63 1.18
N ILE A 31 7.71 5.06 1.83
CA ILE A 31 6.42 4.77 1.18
C ILE A 31 5.53 6.01 1.25
N GLY A 32 5.11 6.50 0.09
CA GLY A 32 4.21 7.65 -0.01
C GLY A 32 2.76 7.26 -0.24
N GLU A 33 2.51 6.16 -0.96
CA GLU A 33 1.17 5.76 -1.35
C GLU A 33 0.88 4.31 -0.96
N CYS A 34 -0.33 4.09 -0.44
CA CYS A 34 -0.92 2.77 -0.25
C CYS A 34 -2.14 2.66 -1.16
N TRP A 35 -2.08 1.78 -2.15
CA TRP A 35 -3.20 1.49 -3.03
C TRP A 35 -3.97 0.28 -2.45
N CYS A 36 -4.96 0.57 -1.59
CA CYS A 36 -5.74 -0.46 -0.88
C CYS A 36 -6.76 -1.18 -1.78
N ILE A 37 -7.44 -0.42 -2.63
CA ILE A 37 -8.43 -0.93 -3.58
C ILE A 37 -8.07 -0.35 -4.94
N SER A 38 -7.51 -1.18 -5.80
CA SER A 38 -7.07 -0.75 -7.13
C SER A 38 -7.27 -1.86 -8.15
N ALA A 39 -7.81 -1.49 -9.32
CA ALA A 39 -7.87 -2.32 -10.50
C ALA A 39 -6.92 -1.82 -11.61
N HIS A 40 -6.04 -0.89 -11.29
CA HIS A 40 -5.11 -0.31 -12.25
C HIS A 40 -4.05 -1.36 -12.67
N SER A 41 -3.67 -1.37 -13.96
CA SER A 41 -2.74 -2.36 -14.52
C SER A 41 -1.39 -2.39 -13.80
N ASN A 42 -0.88 -1.23 -13.39
CA ASN A 42 0.41 -1.10 -12.69
C ASN A 42 0.34 -1.32 -11.17
N GLY A 43 -0.82 -1.69 -10.63
CA GLY A 43 -1.02 -1.81 -9.19
C GLY A 43 -2.37 -2.42 -8.87
N LYS A 44 -2.63 -3.62 -9.38
CA LYS A 44 -3.90 -4.32 -9.17
C LYS A 44 -3.90 -5.04 -7.82
N SER A 45 -4.85 -4.70 -6.96
CA SER A 45 -5.06 -5.36 -5.68
C SER A 45 -5.28 -6.86 -5.85
N LYS A 46 -4.71 -7.63 -4.93
CA LYS A 46 -4.85 -9.08 -4.84
C LYS A 46 -5.74 -9.45 -3.67
N ILE A 47 -6.23 -10.68 -3.68
CA ILE A 47 -7.03 -11.28 -2.61
C ILE A 47 -6.10 -12.23 -1.86
#